data_AF-A0A401GHE5-F1
#
_entry.id   AF-A0A401GHE5-F1
#
_cell.length_a   1.000
_cell.length_b   1.000
_cell.length_c   1.000
_cell.angle_alpha   90.00
_cell.angle_beta   90.00
_cell.angle_gamma   90.00
#
_symmetry.space_group_name_H-M   'P 1'
#
loop_
_entity.id
_entity.type
_entity.pdbx_description
1 polymer ?
#
loop_
_entity_poly.entity_id
_entity_poly.type
_entity_poly.pdbx_seq_one_letter_code
_entity_poly.pdbx_strand_id
1 'polypeptide(L)'
;MLEAMAYHAVGYGGDTGRRYTVSAICACRHGGTPDNVENHILSQLRDLATTWLSHLLFMVKVNGSHTKRHDDTPSVIATPTLDDTTTELTQGASNSRSEKFKLQRDGYRCVVSGAPDITFPDYPEDRIHEVVFTQACHIIRRAVAEFDPPESANKESQYLSALTTFDILRNYASVPIANIADFHEALDDPSNGITMNFAAHRGFDTFAWCLKATEVPNKYNVVYYRGPHGLHGKPSEIAFSDHSAEF
;
A
#
# COMPACT_ATOMS: atom_id res chain seq x y z
N MET A 1 4.43 -3.66 20.11
CA MET A 1 4.33 -3.45 18.65
C MET A 1 4.13 -4.78 17.91
N LEU A 2 5.03 -5.75 18.05
CA LEU A 2 4.92 -7.06 17.38
C LEU A 2 3.62 -7.81 17.71
N GLU A 3 3.14 -7.77 18.95
CA GLU A 3 1.82 -8.29 19.32
C GLU A 3 0.68 -7.60 18.56
N ALA A 4 0.74 -6.27 18.43
CA ALA A 4 -0.25 -5.53 17.67
C ALA A 4 -0.19 -5.92 16.18
N MET A 5 1.01 -6.14 15.63
CA MET A 5 1.16 -6.61 14.25
C MET A 5 0.59 -8.01 14.07
N ALA A 6 0.85 -8.94 15.00
CA ALA A 6 0.26 -10.28 14.96
C ALA A 6 -1.27 -10.24 15.06
N TYR A 7 -1.81 -9.38 15.94
CA TYR A 7 -3.24 -9.18 16.12
C TYR A 7 -3.90 -8.62 14.85
N HIS A 8 -3.28 -7.60 14.25
CA HIS A 8 -3.82 -6.93 13.08
C HIS A 8 -3.59 -7.69 11.77
N ALA A 9 -2.60 -8.59 11.69
CA ALA A 9 -2.30 -9.38 10.50
C ALA A 9 -3.51 -10.16 9.97
N VAL A 10 -4.37 -10.67 10.87
CA VAL A 10 -5.61 -11.37 10.48
C VAL A 10 -6.54 -10.48 9.68
N GLY A 11 -6.61 -9.18 10.02
CA GLY A 11 -7.48 -8.23 9.31
C GLY A 11 -6.96 -7.82 7.92
N TYR A 12 -5.70 -8.11 7.60
CA TYR A 12 -5.07 -7.70 6.34
C TYR A 12 -4.75 -8.89 5.44
N GLY A 13 -4.07 -9.92 5.94
CA GLY A 13 -3.69 -11.13 5.20
C GLY A 13 -4.29 -12.42 5.76
N GLY A 14 -5.32 -12.33 6.61
CA GLY A 14 -5.98 -13.50 7.19
C GLY A 14 -5.03 -14.40 7.99
N ASP A 15 -5.25 -15.70 7.90
CA ASP A 15 -4.41 -16.70 8.57
C ASP A 15 -2.98 -16.72 8.01
N THR A 16 -2.79 -16.43 6.73
CA THR A 16 -1.47 -16.38 6.10
C THR A 16 -0.63 -15.25 6.70
N GLY A 17 -1.18 -14.04 6.77
CA GLY A 17 -0.51 -12.90 7.39
C GLY A 17 -0.18 -13.14 8.86
N ARG A 18 -1.10 -13.77 9.61
CA ARG A 18 -0.83 -14.16 11.02
C ARG A 18 0.31 -15.16 11.12
N ARG A 19 0.31 -16.21 10.29
CA ARG A 19 1.38 -17.24 10.27
C ARG A 19 2.72 -16.60 9.94
N TYR A 20 2.79 -15.79 8.89
CA TYR A 20 4.00 -15.06 8.53
C TYR A 20 4.54 -14.23 9.71
N THR A 21 3.66 -13.48 10.38
CA THR A 21 4.05 -12.64 11.53
C THR A 21 4.59 -13.46 12.70
N VAL A 22 3.89 -14.54 13.07
CA VAL A 22 4.33 -15.41 14.16
C VAL A 22 5.65 -16.10 13.80
N SER A 23 5.80 -16.58 12.57
CA SER A 23 7.04 -17.19 12.08
C SER A 23 8.22 -16.22 12.16
N ALA A 24 8.06 -14.96 11.74
CA ALA A 24 9.11 -13.95 11.84
C ALA A 24 9.52 -13.68 13.30
N ILE A 25 8.55 -13.58 14.21
CA ILE A 25 8.82 -13.41 15.65
C ILE A 25 9.54 -14.64 16.24
N CYS A 26 9.12 -15.84 15.87
CA CYS A 26 9.76 -17.08 16.30
C CYS A 26 11.18 -17.22 15.75
N ALA A 27 11.44 -16.75 14.52
CA ALA A 27 12.76 -16.77 13.91
C ALA A 27 13.78 -15.93 14.72
N CYS A 28 13.36 -14.84 15.36
CA CYS A 28 14.22 -14.04 16.26
C CYS A 28 14.81 -14.83 17.44
N ARG A 29 14.29 -16.03 17.76
CA ARG A 29 14.83 -16.91 18.81
C ARG A 29 16.06 -17.70 18.38
N HIS A 30 16.39 -17.72 17.09
CA HIS A 30 17.52 -18.51 16.60
C HIS A 30 18.82 -17.68 16.65
N GLY A 31 19.84 -18.24 17.30
CA GLY A 31 21.15 -17.62 17.49
C GLY A 31 21.43 -17.18 18.93
N GLY A 32 22.62 -16.62 19.16
CA GLY A 32 23.13 -16.25 20.48
C GLY A 32 23.97 -17.34 21.14
N THR A 33 24.93 -16.93 21.98
CA THR A 33 25.64 -17.82 22.91
C THR A 33 24.82 -17.95 24.20
N PRO A 34 25.00 -19.02 25.00
CA PRO A 34 24.27 -19.20 26.26
C PRO A 34 24.30 -17.97 27.18
N ASP A 35 25.39 -17.21 27.16
CA ASP A 35 25.59 -16.04 28.02
C ASP A 35 24.88 -14.77 27.52
N ASN A 36 24.36 -14.75 26.28
CA ASN A 36 23.76 -13.54 25.68
C ASN A 36 22.43 -13.77 24.97
N VAL A 37 21.80 -14.95 25.12
CA VAL A 37 20.57 -15.33 24.41
C VAL A 37 19.48 -14.26 24.52
N GLU A 38 19.22 -13.74 25.72
CA GLU A 38 18.17 -12.74 25.93
C GLU A 38 18.45 -11.43 25.18
N ASN A 39 19.68 -10.93 25.27
CA ASN A 39 20.09 -9.71 24.56
C ASN A 39 20.05 -9.90 23.04
N HIS A 40 20.43 -11.08 22.55
CA HIS A 40 20.34 -11.43 21.13
C HIS A 40 18.89 -11.41 20.65
N ILE A 41 17.98 -12.08 21.36
CA ILE A 41 16.55 -12.10 21.02
C ILE A 41 15.97 -10.69 21.00
N LEU A 42 16.26 -9.88 22.02
CA LEU A 42 15.76 -8.49 22.09
C LEU A 42 16.28 -7.64 20.93
N SER A 43 17.55 -7.82 20.53
CA SER A 43 18.11 -7.14 19.36
C SER A 43 17.36 -7.55 18.08
N GLN A 44 17.19 -8.85 17.84
CA GLN A 44 16.52 -9.35 16.63
C GLN A 44 15.06 -8.90 16.56
N LEU A 45 14.34 -8.88 17.69
CA LEU A 45 12.96 -8.36 17.74
C LEU A 45 12.91 -6.86 17.47
N ARG A 46 13.91 -6.10 17.92
CA ARG A 46 14.02 -4.66 17.64
C ARG A 46 14.31 -4.41 16.16
N ASP A 47 15.16 -5.22 15.55
CA ASP A 47 15.49 -5.11 14.13
C ASP A 47 14.28 -5.47 13.26
N LEU A 48 13.59 -6.58 13.57
CA LEU A 48 12.33 -6.96 12.90
C LEU A 48 11.28 -5.84 13.01
N ALA A 49 11.09 -5.31 14.23
CA ALA A 49 10.20 -4.19 14.47
C ALA A 49 10.58 -2.96 13.63
N THR A 50 11.87 -2.61 13.61
CA THR A 50 12.37 -1.46 12.84
C THR A 50 12.13 -1.66 11.34
N THR A 51 12.48 -2.83 10.80
CA THR A 51 12.28 -3.15 9.38
C THR A 51 10.80 -3.09 8.99
N TRP A 52 9.91 -3.66 9.80
CA TRP A 52 8.47 -3.59 9.54
C TRP A 52 7.92 -2.17 9.61
N LEU A 53 8.35 -1.37 10.59
CA LEU A 53 8.00 0.04 10.68
C LEU A 53 8.55 0.84 9.47
N SER A 54 9.79 0.59 9.05
CA SER A 54 10.45 1.32 7.96
C SER A 54 10.00 0.88 6.57
N HIS A 55 9.48 -0.33 6.40
CA HIS A 55 9.12 -0.87 5.07
C HIS A 55 7.62 -1.03 4.86
N LEU A 56 6.83 -1.26 5.91
CA LEU A 56 5.35 -1.33 5.81
C LEU A 56 4.72 0.06 6.00
N LEU A 57 5.08 0.77 7.07
CA LEU A 57 4.44 2.07 7.37
C LEU A 57 5.00 3.22 6.53
N PHE A 58 6.18 3.06 5.94
CA PHE A 58 6.74 4.04 5.00
C PHE A 58 5.86 4.20 3.75
N MET A 59 5.19 3.14 3.28
CA MET A 59 4.26 3.23 2.16
C MET A 59 3.15 4.27 2.38
N VAL A 60 2.74 4.43 3.64
CA VAL A 60 1.70 5.38 4.05
C VAL A 60 2.26 6.79 4.29
N LYS A 61 3.52 6.89 4.73
CA LYS A 61 4.12 8.15 5.18
C LYS A 61 4.82 8.96 4.08
N VAL A 62 5.20 8.33 2.96
CA VAL A 62 5.89 9.03 1.85
C VAL A 62 4.91 9.88 1.07
N ASN A 63 4.66 11.09 1.56
CA ASN A 63 3.95 12.11 0.81
C ASN A 63 4.89 12.78 -0.19
N GLY A 64 4.88 12.28 -1.42
CA GLY A 64 5.19 13.04 -2.65
C GLY A 64 6.57 13.66 -2.81
N SER A 65 7.48 13.45 -1.87
CA SER A 65 8.87 13.89 -1.97
C SER A 65 9.74 12.67 -2.18
N HIS A 66 10.65 12.72 -3.15
CA HIS A 66 11.71 11.75 -3.41
C HIS A 66 12.72 11.62 -2.25
N THR A 67 12.29 11.86 -1.00
CA THR A 67 13.08 11.63 0.20
C THR A 67 13.33 10.14 0.34
N LYS A 68 14.61 9.80 0.20
CA LYS A 68 15.21 8.47 0.27
C LYS A 68 14.64 7.66 1.44
N ARG A 69 14.40 6.37 1.19
CA ARG A 69 14.11 5.34 2.21
C ARG A 69 15.13 5.44 3.34
N HIS A 70 14.66 5.26 4.58
CA HIS A 70 15.43 5.51 5.80
C HIS A 70 16.21 4.30 6.32
N ASP A 71 16.09 3.14 5.68
CA ASP A 71 16.68 1.88 6.14
C ASP A 71 17.36 1.19 4.96
N ASP A 72 18.69 1.33 4.90
CA ASP A 72 19.53 0.79 3.83
C ASP A 72 19.90 -0.69 4.06
N THR A 73 19.57 -1.25 5.23
CA THR A 73 19.94 -2.62 5.64
C THR A 73 18.75 -3.33 6.31
N PRO A 74 17.77 -3.82 5.53
CA PRO A 74 16.62 -4.54 6.08
C PRO A 74 17.05 -5.81 6.85
N SER A 75 16.35 -6.13 7.93
CA SER A 75 16.59 -7.36 8.70
C SER A 75 16.26 -8.59 7.86
N VAL A 76 17.21 -9.53 7.77
CA VAL A 76 17.03 -10.82 7.08
C VAL A 76 15.84 -11.62 7.63
N ILE A 77 15.49 -11.42 8.92
CA ILE A 77 14.36 -12.09 9.56
C ILE A 77 13.01 -11.53 9.08
N ALA A 78 12.97 -10.27 8.67
CA ALA A 78 11.78 -9.66 8.12
C ALA A 78 11.47 -10.16 6.70
N THR A 79 12.46 -10.74 6.01
CA THR A 79 12.36 -11.17 4.60
C THR A 79 12.98 -12.54 4.38
N PRO A 80 12.48 -13.59 5.04
CA PRO A 80 13.09 -14.92 4.97
C PRO A 80 13.07 -15.53 3.55
N THR A 81 12.29 -14.96 2.64
CA THR A 81 12.14 -15.35 1.22
C THR A 81 12.80 -14.36 0.25
N LEU A 82 13.67 -13.46 0.73
CA LEU A 82 14.36 -12.47 -0.12
C LEU A 82 15.16 -13.13 -1.25
N ASP A 83 15.89 -14.21 -0.95
CA ASP A 83 16.71 -14.93 -1.94
C ASP A 83 15.86 -15.56 -3.05
N ASP A 84 14.69 -16.10 -2.69
CA ASP A 84 13.69 -16.63 -3.62
C ASP A 84 13.07 -15.51 -4.48
N THR A 85 12.87 -14.34 -3.88
CA THR A 85 12.31 -13.16 -4.58
C THR A 85 13.32 -12.55 -5.56
N THR A 86 14.62 -12.64 -5.25
CA THR A 86 15.69 -12.01 -6.05
C THR A 86 15.96 -12.75 -7.36
N THR A 87 15.65 -14.05 -7.44
CA THR A 87 15.89 -14.87 -8.64
C THR A 87 14.88 -14.63 -9.78
N GLU A 88 13.73 -14.00 -9.49
CA GLU A 88 12.62 -13.83 -10.45
C GLU A 88 12.67 -12.52 -11.26
N LEU A 89 13.80 -11.83 -11.30
CA LEU A 89 13.81 -10.37 -11.46
C LEU A 89 14.82 -9.88 -12.54
N THR A 90 14.37 -9.77 -13.80
CA THR A 90 15.22 -9.30 -14.92
C THR A 90 14.63 -8.22 -15.84
N GLN A 91 13.50 -7.57 -15.50
CA GLN A 91 12.92 -6.55 -16.39
C GLN A 91 12.53 -5.26 -15.66
N GLY A 92 13.01 -4.13 -16.19
CA GLY A 92 12.70 -2.79 -15.69
C GLY A 92 11.30 -2.32 -16.11
N ALA A 93 10.65 -1.56 -15.24
CA ALA A 93 9.29 -1.05 -15.45
C ALA A 93 9.22 0.04 -16.54
N SER A 94 8.09 0.08 -17.26
CA SER A 94 7.80 1.07 -18.29
C SER A 94 7.52 2.47 -17.70
N ASN A 95 8.06 3.51 -18.36
CA ASN A 95 8.00 4.92 -17.98
C ASN A 95 6.65 5.63 -18.25
N SER A 96 5.59 4.93 -18.69
CA SER A 96 4.32 5.61 -18.88
C SER A 96 3.59 5.77 -17.54
N ARG A 97 3.45 7.01 -17.07
CA ARG A 97 2.38 7.42 -16.15
C ARG A 97 1.09 7.12 -16.89
N SER A 98 0.59 5.90 -16.72
CA SER A 98 -0.31 5.34 -17.69
C SER A 98 -1.66 6.08 -17.67
N GLU A 99 -2.17 6.35 -18.87
CA GLU A 99 -3.53 6.80 -19.16
C GLU A 99 -4.61 5.77 -18.72
N LYS A 100 -4.23 4.75 -17.92
CA LYS A 100 -5.08 3.64 -17.49
C LYS A 100 -6.02 4.02 -16.35
N PHE A 101 -5.67 5.02 -15.54
CA PHE A 101 -6.59 5.57 -14.56
C PHE A 101 -7.56 6.56 -15.19
N LYS A 102 -8.57 6.01 -15.86
CA LYS A 102 -9.67 6.79 -16.42
C LYS A 102 -10.76 6.98 -15.38
N LEU A 103 -11.31 8.18 -15.33
CA LEU A 103 -12.50 8.51 -14.52
C LEU A 103 -13.69 7.58 -14.82
N GLN A 104 -13.70 6.97 -16.02
CA GLN A 104 -14.63 5.90 -16.43
C GLN A 104 -14.74 4.78 -15.40
N ARG A 105 -13.65 4.42 -14.73
CA ARG A 105 -13.65 3.33 -13.73
C ARG A 105 -14.68 3.55 -12.64
N ASP A 106 -14.83 4.78 -12.17
CA ASP A 106 -15.79 5.13 -11.12
C ASP A 106 -17.02 5.86 -11.68
N GLY A 107 -17.30 5.68 -12.97
CA GLY A 107 -18.42 6.31 -13.65
C GLY A 107 -18.37 7.83 -13.62
N TYR A 108 -17.16 8.41 -13.67
CA TYR A 108 -16.90 9.84 -13.51
C TYR A 108 -17.46 10.41 -12.21
N ARG A 109 -17.34 9.70 -11.09
CA ARG A 109 -17.81 10.18 -9.78
C ARG A 109 -16.72 10.14 -8.74
N CYS A 110 -16.79 11.10 -7.82
CA CYS A 110 -16.10 10.99 -6.55
C CYS A 110 -16.73 9.85 -5.75
N VAL A 111 -15.99 8.78 -5.53
CA VAL A 111 -16.45 7.57 -4.82
C VAL A 111 -16.94 7.89 -3.40
N VAL A 112 -16.36 8.91 -2.75
CA VAL A 112 -16.74 9.30 -1.38
C VAL A 112 -18.07 10.06 -1.35
N SER A 113 -18.27 11.02 -2.25
CA SER A 113 -19.42 11.94 -2.19
C SER A 113 -20.52 11.61 -3.20
N GLY A 114 -20.27 10.71 -4.15
CA GLY A 114 -21.14 10.43 -5.30
C GLY A 114 -21.22 11.56 -6.33
N ALA A 115 -20.57 12.70 -6.06
CA ALA A 115 -20.63 13.88 -6.90
C ALA A 115 -19.94 13.60 -8.25
N PRO A 116 -20.56 13.98 -9.37
CA PRO A 116 -20.01 13.77 -10.71
C PRO A 116 -18.80 14.68 -10.95
N ASP A 117 -17.88 14.19 -11.76
CA ASP A 117 -16.74 14.97 -12.24
C ASP A 117 -17.19 16.00 -13.28
N ILE A 118 -16.52 17.15 -13.31
CA ILE A 118 -16.77 18.21 -14.30
C ILE A 118 -16.61 17.76 -15.76
N THR A 119 -15.84 16.70 -16.01
CA THR A 119 -15.61 16.13 -17.33
C THR A 119 -16.60 15.03 -17.72
N PHE A 120 -17.64 14.78 -16.91
CA PHE A 120 -18.66 13.77 -17.25
C PHE A 120 -19.39 14.14 -18.55
N PRO A 121 -19.32 13.31 -19.62
CA PRO A 121 -19.72 13.72 -20.98
C PRO A 121 -21.18 14.16 -21.15
N ASP A 122 -22.10 13.61 -20.36
CA ASP A 122 -23.55 13.83 -20.50
C ASP A 122 -24.16 14.53 -19.28
N TYR A 123 -23.40 15.38 -18.58
CA TYR A 123 -23.92 16.04 -17.39
C TYR A 123 -24.86 17.22 -17.74
N PRO A 124 -26.07 17.30 -17.13
CA PRO A 124 -27.00 18.39 -17.40
C PRO A 124 -26.40 19.78 -17.06
N GLU A 125 -26.44 20.71 -18.01
CA GLU A 125 -25.87 22.06 -17.86
C GLU A 125 -26.50 22.84 -16.69
N ASP A 126 -27.79 22.62 -16.40
CA ASP A 126 -28.52 23.26 -15.31
C ASP A 126 -28.07 22.80 -13.92
N ARG A 127 -27.32 21.69 -13.84
CA ARG A 127 -26.82 21.11 -12.59
C ARG A 127 -25.32 21.29 -12.39
N ILE A 128 -24.65 22.14 -13.17
CA ILE A 128 -23.19 22.32 -13.14
C ILE A 128 -22.62 22.70 -11.76
N HIS A 129 -23.43 23.24 -10.86
CA HIS A 129 -23.04 23.57 -9.48
C HIS A 129 -22.89 22.33 -8.58
N GLU A 130 -23.30 21.15 -9.06
CA GLU A 130 -23.21 19.87 -8.33
C GLU A 130 -21.98 19.03 -8.71
N VAL A 131 -21.24 19.43 -9.76
CA VAL A 131 -20.02 18.73 -10.18
C VAL A 131 -18.84 19.08 -9.28
N VAL A 132 -17.84 18.21 -9.25
CA VAL A 132 -16.58 18.42 -8.54
C VAL A 132 -15.39 18.15 -9.46
N PHE A 133 -14.23 18.69 -9.13
CA PHE A 133 -12.98 18.22 -9.73
C PHE A 133 -12.54 16.96 -9.00
N THR A 134 -12.48 15.84 -9.72
CA THR A 134 -11.98 14.58 -9.21
C THR A 134 -10.57 14.27 -9.70
N GLN A 135 -9.90 13.39 -8.98
CA GLN A 135 -8.57 12.90 -9.28
C GLN A 135 -8.56 11.40 -9.03
N ALA A 136 -7.89 10.67 -9.90
CA ALA A 136 -7.53 9.29 -9.62
C ALA A 136 -6.45 9.25 -8.54
N CYS A 137 -6.69 8.43 -7.52
CA CYS A 137 -5.77 8.11 -6.45
C CYS A 137 -5.45 6.62 -6.52
N HIS A 138 -4.20 6.24 -6.25
CA HIS A 138 -3.85 4.84 -6.10
C HIS A 138 -4.11 4.40 -4.66
N ILE A 139 -4.70 3.22 -4.45
CA ILE A 139 -4.87 2.61 -3.13
C ILE A 139 -3.49 2.22 -2.58
N ILE A 140 -2.69 1.50 -3.38
CA ILE A 140 -1.28 1.24 -3.13
C ILE A 140 -0.46 2.15 -4.05
N ARG A 141 0.32 3.05 -3.46
CA ARG A 141 1.08 4.05 -4.22
C ARG A 141 2.14 3.42 -5.10
N ARG A 142 2.29 3.88 -6.34
CA ARG A 142 3.37 3.45 -7.24
C ARG A 142 4.78 3.62 -6.65
N ALA A 143 4.98 4.65 -5.82
CA ALA A 143 6.26 4.93 -5.17
C ALA A 143 6.80 3.77 -4.32
N VAL A 144 5.96 2.80 -3.93
CA VAL A 144 6.42 1.62 -3.17
C VAL A 144 7.26 0.66 -4.02
N ALA A 145 7.07 0.70 -5.35
CA ALA A 145 7.77 -0.12 -6.32
C ALA A 145 8.70 0.70 -7.23
N GLU A 146 8.83 2.01 -7.06
CA GLU A 146 9.74 2.80 -7.91
C GLU A 146 11.17 2.73 -7.36
N PHE A 147 12.02 1.93 -8.00
CA PHE A 147 13.43 1.79 -7.65
C PHE A 147 14.28 1.52 -8.90
N ASP A 148 15.51 2.03 -8.89
CA ASP A 148 16.47 1.75 -9.95
C ASP A 148 17.08 0.35 -9.78
N PRO A 149 17.42 -0.35 -10.87
CA PRO A 149 18.23 -1.57 -10.80
C PRO A 149 19.59 -1.29 -10.14
N PRO A 150 20.21 -2.29 -9.48
CA PRO A 150 21.44 -2.12 -8.71
C PRO A 150 22.66 -1.88 -9.60
N GLU A 151 22.81 -0.66 -10.12
CA GLU A 151 23.99 -0.24 -10.89
C GLU A 151 25.06 0.45 -10.00
N SER A 152 24.74 0.69 -8.72
CA SER A 152 25.64 1.27 -7.72
C SER A 152 25.19 0.88 -6.31
N ALA A 153 26.08 0.99 -5.31
CA ALA A 153 25.76 0.64 -3.92
C ALA A 153 24.52 1.37 -3.36
N ASN A 154 24.31 2.64 -3.74
CA ASN A 154 23.11 3.39 -3.34
C ASN A 154 21.82 2.88 -4.03
N LYS A 155 21.94 2.33 -5.25
CA LYS A 155 20.81 1.72 -5.95
C LYS A 155 20.52 0.31 -5.40
N GLU A 156 21.55 -0.39 -4.96
CA GLU A 156 21.43 -1.69 -4.27
C GLU A 156 20.62 -1.59 -2.98
N SER A 157 20.89 -0.60 -2.11
CA SER A 157 20.10 -0.43 -0.88
C SER A 157 18.62 -0.09 -1.15
N GLN A 158 18.36 0.77 -2.14
CA GLN A 158 17.00 1.10 -2.56
C GLN A 158 16.25 -0.11 -3.12
N TYR A 159 16.95 -0.92 -3.92
CA TYR A 159 16.44 -2.15 -4.49
C TYR A 159 16.12 -3.18 -3.39
N LEU A 160 17.03 -3.43 -2.45
CA LEU A 160 16.81 -4.33 -1.31
C LEU A 160 15.65 -3.87 -0.42
N SER A 161 15.54 -2.58 -0.19
CA SER A 161 14.41 -2.01 0.56
C SER A 161 13.09 -2.20 -0.21
N ALA A 162 13.09 -2.12 -1.55
CA ALA A 162 11.90 -2.41 -2.34
C ALA A 162 11.48 -3.87 -2.28
N LEU A 163 12.44 -4.78 -2.44
CA LEU A 163 12.21 -6.22 -2.28
C LEU A 163 11.67 -6.53 -0.89
N THR A 164 12.19 -5.86 0.14
CA THR A 164 11.71 -6.02 1.51
C THR A 164 10.27 -5.56 1.68
N THR A 165 9.91 -4.39 1.15
CA THR A 165 8.53 -3.93 1.17
C THR A 165 7.61 -4.88 0.40
N PHE A 166 8.05 -5.38 -0.76
CA PHE A 166 7.29 -6.34 -1.56
C PHE A 166 7.06 -7.66 -0.82
N ASP A 167 8.10 -8.23 -0.24
CA ASP A 167 8.04 -9.48 0.51
C ASP A 167 7.11 -9.37 1.72
N ILE A 168 7.22 -8.27 2.47
CA ILE A 168 6.31 -7.98 3.58
C ILE A 168 4.87 -7.85 3.06
N LEU A 169 4.60 -7.10 1.99
CA LEU A 169 3.25 -6.97 1.43
C LEU A 169 2.66 -8.31 1.00
N ARG A 170 3.42 -9.09 0.23
CA ARG A 170 3.02 -10.40 -0.28
C ARG A 170 2.63 -11.32 0.88
N ASN A 171 3.45 -11.39 1.92
CA ASN A 171 3.24 -12.35 2.99
C ASN A 171 2.32 -11.84 4.12
N TYR A 172 2.46 -10.57 4.53
CA TYR A 172 1.67 -9.97 5.61
C TYR A 172 0.25 -9.61 5.16
N ALA A 173 0.10 -9.01 3.97
CA ALA A 173 -1.18 -8.56 3.44
C ALA A 173 -1.78 -9.53 2.40
N SER A 174 -1.11 -10.64 2.10
CA SER A 174 -1.58 -11.65 1.13
C SER A 174 -1.90 -11.06 -0.24
N VAL A 175 -1.12 -10.05 -0.67
CA VAL A 175 -1.29 -9.45 -2.00
C VAL A 175 -0.92 -10.51 -3.04
N PRO A 176 -1.82 -10.86 -3.99
CA PRO A 176 -1.66 -12.03 -4.87
C PRO A 176 -0.72 -11.72 -6.03
N ILE A 177 0.54 -11.45 -5.72
CA ILE A 177 1.56 -11.09 -6.70
C ILE A 177 2.66 -12.14 -6.68
N ALA A 178 2.98 -12.70 -7.86
CA ALA A 178 3.99 -13.72 -7.98
C ALA A 178 5.40 -13.13 -7.91
N ASN A 179 5.66 -12.07 -8.69
CA ASN A 179 6.96 -11.41 -8.80
C ASN A 179 6.82 -9.87 -8.83
N ILE A 180 7.94 -9.14 -8.75
CA ILE A 180 7.87 -7.67 -8.69
C ILE A 180 7.42 -7.01 -9.99
N ALA A 181 7.63 -7.64 -11.16
CA ALA A 181 7.18 -7.09 -12.44
C ALA A 181 5.65 -7.10 -12.50
N ASP A 182 5.04 -8.22 -12.08
CA ASP A 182 3.59 -8.31 -11.89
C ASP A 182 3.09 -7.28 -10.87
N PHE A 183 3.89 -6.97 -9.84
CA PHE A 183 3.53 -5.94 -8.87
C PHE A 183 3.42 -4.56 -9.52
N HIS A 184 4.39 -4.20 -10.37
CA HIS A 184 4.36 -2.93 -11.10
C HIS A 184 3.11 -2.81 -11.97
N GLU A 185 2.74 -3.88 -12.67
CA GLU A 185 1.53 -3.90 -13.49
C GLU A 185 0.27 -3.77 -12.63
N ALA A 186 0.20 -4.51 -11.52
CA ALA A 186 -0.92 -4.43 -10.58
C ALA A 186 -1.07 -3.06 -9.92
N LEU A 187 0.03 -2.31 -9.75
CA LEU A 187 -0.03 -0.95 -9.21
C LEU A 187 -0.71 0.03 -10.16
N ASP A 188 -0.52 -0.13 -11.48
CA ASP A 188 -1.17 0.70 -12.49
C ASP A 188 -2.54 0.16 -12.94
N ASP A 189 -2.98 -0.96 -12.37
CA ASP A 189 -4.26 -1.56 -12.70
C ASP A 189 -5.42 -0.71 -12.16
N PRO A 190 -6.53 -0.54 -12.91
CA PRO A 190 -7.69 0.20 -12.44
C PRO A 190 -8.24 -0.28 -11.09
N SER A 191 -8.10 -1.57 -10.75
CA SER A 191 -8.50 -2.11 -9.45
C SER A 191 -7.74 -1.50 -8.27
N ASN A 192 -6.51 -1.01 -8.49
CA ASN A 192 -5.72 -0.28 -7.51
C ASN A 192 -6.03 1.24 -7.51
N GLY A 193 -7.07 1.68 -8.21
CA GLY A 193 -7.52 3.08 -8.25
C GLY A 193 -8.60 3.42 -7.26
N ILE A 194 -8.88 4.71 -7.13
CA ILE A 194 -10.14 5.24 -6.60
C ILE A 194 -10.23 6.71 -7.01
N THR A 195 -11.38 7.13 -7.51
CA THR A 195 -11.64 8.51 -7.92
C THR A 195 -12.18 9.31 -6.74
N MET A 196 -11.50 10.40 -6.39
CA MET A 196 -11.84 11.24 -5.24
C MET A 196 -11.75 12.72 -5.59
N ASN A 197 -12.54 13.56 -4.92
CA ASN A 197 -12.29 15.00 -4.95
C ASN A 197 -10.97 15.34 -4.23
N PHE A 198 -10.41 16.52 -4.52
CA PHE A 198 -9.12 16.94 -3.99
C PHE A 198 -9.00 16.84 -2.45
N ALA A 199 -10.03 17.24 -1.71
CA ALA A 199 -10.00 17.23 -0.24
C ALA A 199 -9.99 15.80 0.31
N ALA A 200 -10.83 14.92 -0.23
CA ALA A 200 -10.90 13.52 0.13
C ALA A 200 -9.59 12.80 -0.21
N HIS A 201 -9.07 13.03 -1.43
CA HIS A 201 -7.80 12.49 -1.89
C HIS A 201 -6.65 12.87 -0.94
N ARG A 202 -6.53 14.16 -0.61
CA ARG A 202 -5.51 14.63 0.33
C ARG A 202 -5.65 13.96 1.70
N GLY A 203 -6.87 13.81 2.21
CA GLY A 203 -7.12 13.15 3.49
C GLY A 203 -6.76 11.66 3.48
N PHE A 204 -7.02 10.97 2.38
CA PHE A 204 -6.62 9.58 2.17
C PHE A 204 -5.09 9.48 2.14
N ASP A 205 -4.46 10.36 1.38
CA ASP A 205 -3.01 10.42 1.23
C ASP A 205 -2.27 10.72 2.54
N THR A 206 -2.82 11.57 3.39
CA THR A 206 -2.22 11.86 4.70
C THR A 206 -2.64 10.86 5.77
N PHE A 207 -3.34 9.78 5.40
CA PHE A 207 -3.88 8.77 6.32
C PHE A 207 -4.74 9.39 7.43
N ALA A 208 -5.45 10.48 7.11
CA ALA A 208 -6.45 11.07 8.02
C ALA A 208 -7.72 10.19 8.07
N TRP A 209 -7.89 9.32 7.09
CA TRP A 209 -8.87 8.24 7.06
C TRP A 209 -8.38 7.11 6.15
N CYS A 210 -8.96 5.92 6.27
CA CYS A 210 -8.70 4.79 5.37
C CYS A 210 -9.96 3.94 5.17
N LEU A 211 -9.86 2.96 4.27
CA LEU A 211 -10.92 2.00 3.96
C LEU A 211 -10.62 0.67 4.63
N LYS A 212 -11.63 0.10 5.29
CA LYS A 212 -11.59 -1.26 5.85
C LYS A 212 -12.62 -2.12 5.14
N ALA A 213 -12.17 -3.21 4.52
CA ALA A 213 -13.06 -4.15 3.83
C ALA A 213 -14.18 -4.66 4.74
N THR A 214 -15.36 -4.86 4.16
CA THR A 214 -16.49 -5.54 4.79
C THR A 214 -16.62 -6.97 4.24
N GLU A 215 -17.59 -7.73 4.74
CA GLU A 215 -17.94 -9.05 4.17
C GLU A 215 -18.63 -8.93 2.79
N VAL A 216 -19.11 -7.74 2.44
CA VAL A 216 -19.74 -7.47 1.15
C VAL A 216 -18.66 -7.02 0.16
N PRO A 217 -18.55 -7.65 -1.02
CA PRO A 217 -17.61 -7.24 -2.05
C PRO A 217 -17.77 -5.75 -2.40
N ASN A 218 -16.67 -5.07 -2.71
CA ASN A 218 -16.66 -3.67 -3.17
C ASN A 218 -17.24 -2.67 -2.17
N LYS A 219 -17.30 -3.05 -0.89
CA LYS A 219 -17.92 -2.28 0.17
C LYS A 219 -17.01 -2.19 1.39
N TYR A 220 -16.83 -0.97 1.89
CA TYR A 220 -15.78 -0.63 2.84
C TYR A 220 -16.30 0.28 3.94
N ASN A 221 -15.95 -0.03 5.19
CA ASN A 221 -16.10 0.89 6.31
C ASN A 221 -15.04 2.00 6.22
N VAL A 222 -15.44 3.23 6.50
CA VAL A 222 -14.50 4.36 6.58
C VAL A 222 -13.99 4.46 8.01
N VAL A 223 -12.67 4.35 8.17
CA VAL A 223 -12.01 4.50 9.46
C VAL A 223 -11.37 5.88 9.50
N TYR A 224 -11.75 6.69 10.50
CA TYR A 224 -11.23 8.04 10.67
C TYR A 224 -10.12 8.08 11.70
N TYR A 225 -9.07 8.83 11.38
CA TYR A 225 -7.98 9.16 12.29
C TYR A 225 -8.04 10.65 12.66
N ARG A 226 -7.00 11.16 13.34
CA ARG A 226 -6.97 12.54 13.82
C ARG A 226 -6.69 13.51 12.67
N GLY A 227 -7.31 14.70 12.73
CA GLY A 227 -7.04 15.84 11.84
C GLY A 227 -8.12 16.09 10.79
N PRO A 228 -7.90 17.06 9.90
CA PRO A 228 -8.80 17.33 8.79
C PRO A 228 -8.76 16.18 7.78
N HIS A 229 -9.86 15.43 7.66
CA HIS A 229 -9.96 14.25 6.79
C HIS A 229 -10.50 14.56 5.39
N GLY A 230 -11.01 15.77 5.14
CA GLY A 230 -11.46 16.19 3.82
C GLY A 230 -12.73 15.52 3.28
N LEU A 231 -13.42 14.71 4.10
CA LEU A 231 -14.71 14.11 3.74
C LEU A 231 -15.86 14.94 4.31
N HIS A 232 -16.75 15.43 3.46
CA HIS A 232 -18.00 16.03 3.92
C HIS A 232 -18.95 14.94 4.43
N GLY A 233 -19.76 15.26 5.45
CA GLY A 233 -20.78 14.34 5.98
C GLY A 233 -20.27 13.15 6.81
N LYS A 234 -18.94 12.88 6.79
CA LYS A 234 -18.32 11.74 7.49
C LYS A 234 -19.05 10.41 7.19
N PRO A 235 -19.08 9.96 5.92
CA PRO A 235 -19.70 8.68 5.58
C PRO A 235 -19.10 7.56 6.43
N SER A 236 -19.93 6.71 7.02
CA SER A 236 -19.46 5.52 7.75
C SER A 236 -18.98 4.42 6.80
N GLU A 237 -19.43 4.48 5.55
CA GLU A 237 -19.30 3.40 4.58
C GLU A 237 -19.24 3.95 3.16
N ILE A 238 -18.48 3.29 2.30
CA ILE A 238 -18.28 3.62 0.89
C ILE A 238 -18.37 2.33 0.08
N ALA A 239 -18.96 2.40 -1.12
CA ALA A 239 -18.93 1.32 -2.08
C ALA A 239 -18.48 1.85 -3.44
N PHE A 240 -17.68 1.07 -4.17
CA PHE A 240 -17.26 1.39 -5.52
C PHE A 240 -16.90 0.13 -6.29
N SER A 241 -17.21 0.11 -7.57
CA SER A 241 -16.93 -0.97 -8.51
C SER A 241 -16.29 -0.41 -9.77
N ASP A 242 -15.66 -1.28 -10.55
CA ASP A 242 -15.14 -0.89 -11.85
C ASP A 242 -16.27 -0.81 -12.89
N HIS A 243 -16.48 0.40 -13.43
CA HIS A 243 -17.43 0.73 -14.49
C HIS A 243 -16.75 0.92 -15.85
N SER A 244 -15.47 0.57 -16.01
CA SER A 244 -14.73 0.79 -17.26
C SER A 244 -15.37 0.11 -18.48
N ALA A 245 -16.17 -0.96 -18.28
CA ALA A 245 -16.88 -1.65 -19.36
C ALA A 245 -18.17 -0.94 -19.82
N GLU A 246 -18.62 0.09 -19.10
CA GLU A 246 -19.85 0.84 -19.38
C GLU A 246 -19.60 2.09 -20.27
N PHE A 247 -18.33 2.39 -20.59
CA PHE A 247 -17.89 3.58 -21.34
C PHE A 247 -16.88 3.23 -22.44
#